data_AF-A0A353RB60-F1
#
_entry.id   AF-A0A353RB60-F1
#
_cell.length_a   1.000
_cell.length_b   1.000
_cell.length_c   1.000
_cell.angle_alpha   90.00
_cell.angle_beta   90.00
_cell.angle_gamma   90.00
#
_symmetry.space_group_name_H-M   'P 1'
#
loop_
_entity.id
_entity.type
_entity.pdbx_description
1 polymer ?
#
loop_
_entity_poly.entity_id
_entity_poly.type
_entity_poly.pdbx_seq_one_letter_code
_entity_poly.pdbx_strand_id
1 'polypeptide(L)' 'YRKALDFRTRNTFEIDSYDEFRERIEGGGFFLCHWDGTADTEAKIKEETKATIRLIPEGEDPRPGKCMYSGKPSPQRV' A
#
# COMPACT_ATOMS: atom_id res chain seq x y z
N TYR A 1 0.02 4.26 25.14
CA TYR A 1 -0.90 4.54 24.02
C TYR A 1 -0.28 5.50 22.99
N ARG A 2 -0.09 6.80 23.27
CA ARG A 2 0.43 7.80 22.30
C ARG A 2 1.72 7.38 21.58
N LYS A 3 2.74 6.88 22.29
CA LYS A 3 4.02 6.46 21.69
C LYS A 3 3.85 5.40 20.58
N ALA A 4 2.96 4.43 20.78
CA ALA A 4 2.71 3.37 19.79
C ALA A 4 1.88 3.89 18.60
N LEU A 5 0.90 4.76 18.87
CA LEU A 5 0.11 5.42 17.83
C LEU A 5 1.01 6.29 16.93
N ASP A 6 1.85 7.13 17.53
CA ASP A 6 2.77 8.01 16.79
C ASP A 6 3.81 7.21 16.01
N PHE A 7 4.26 6.06 16.54
CA PHE A 7 5.15 5.17 15.81
C PHE A 7 4.45 4.58 14.60
N ARG A 8 3.21 4.08 14.74
CA ARG A 8 2.42 3.58 13.61
C ARG A 8 2.25 4.66 12.54
N THR A 9 1.75 5.84 12.92
CA THR A 9 1.49 6.94 11.98
C THR A 9 2.77 7.40 11.28
N ARG A 10 3.92 7.43 11.96
CA ARG A 10 5.21 7.78 11.35
C ARG A 10 5.80 6.69 10.45
N ASN A 11 5.36 5.45 10.60
CA ASN A 11 5.76 4.32 9.75
C ASN A 11 4.64 3.92 8.78
N THR A 12 3.66 4.80 8.56
CA THR A 12 2.65 4.66 7.51
C THR A 12 2.98 5.67 6.42
N PHE A 13 3.14 5.19 5.18
CA PHE A 13 3.55 6.00 4.04
C PHE A 13 2.53 5.87 2.92
N GLU A 14 2.08 6.99 2.37
CA GLU A 14 1.29 7.01 1.14
C GLU A 14 2.23 6.97 -0.05
N ILE A 15 2.01 6.02 -0.96
CA ILE A 15 2.85 5.84 -2.15
C ILE A 15 1.98 5.63 -3.38
N ASP A 16 2.46 6.17 -4.50
CA ASP A 16 1.78 6.08 -5.80
C ASP A 16 2.62 5.35 -6.85
N SER A 17 3.93 5.22 -6.62
CA SER A 17 4.88 4.56 -7.52
C SER A 17 5.39 3.24 -6.96
N TYR A 18 5.51 2.25 -7.84
CA TYR A 18 6.10 0.96 -7.49
C TYR A 18 7.60 1.06 -7.17
N ASP A 19 8.33 2.01 -7.77
CA ASP A 19 9.75 2.22 -7.45
C ASP A 19 9.93 2.70 -6.01
N GLU A 20 9.12 3.67 -5.57
CA GLU A 20 9.12 4.13 -4.18
C GLU A 20 8.73 3.01 -3.20
N PHE A 21 7.80 2.15 -3.61
CA PHE A 21 7.43 0.98 -2.83
C PHE A 21 8.63 0.04 -2.63
N ARG A 22 9.35 -0.28 -3.72
CA ARG A 22 10.49 -1.19 -3.69
C ARG A 22 11.68 -0.65 -2.90
N GLU A 23 11.91 0.66 -2.90
CA GLU A 23 12.97 1.25 -2.08
C GLU A 23 12.59 1.25 -0.59
N ARG A 24 11.32 1.57 -0.26
CA ARG A 24 10.92 1.69 1.15
C ARG A 24 10.60 0.37 1.82
N ILE A 25 10.20 -0.67 1.08
CA ILE A 25 9.82 -1.96 1.67
C ILE A 25 10.96 -2.63 2.43
N GLU A 26 12.22 -2.36 2.06
CA GLU A 26 13.40 -2.81 2.81
C GLU A 26 13.47 -2.22 4.22
N GLY A 27 12.99 -0.99 4.41
CA GLY A 27 12.92 -0.32 5.71
C GLY A 27 11.76 -0.79 6.59
N GLY A 28 10.80 -1.50 6.01
CA GLY A 28 9.57 -1.94 6.67
C GLY A 28 8.61 -0.78 7.00
N GLY A 29 7.35 -1.12 7.22
CA GLY A 29 6.30 -0.13 7.51
C GLY A 29 4.94 -0.54 6.96
N PHE A 30 4.00 0.38 7.02
CA PHE A 30 2.72 0.32 6.35
C PHE A 30 2.75 1.22 5.12
N PHE A 31 2.24 0.73 4.01
CA PHE A 31 2.20 1.45 2.75
C PHE A 31 0.75 1.55 2.31
N LEU A 32 0.26 2.77 2.14
CA LEU A 32 -1.05 3.07 1.61
C LEU A 32 -0.91 3.30 0.12
N CYS A 33 -1.25 2.30 -0.67
CA CYS A 33 -1.07 2.29 -2.11
C CYS A 33 -2.36 1.97 -2.83
N HIS A 34 -2.49 2.43 -4.07
CA HIS A 34 -3.62 2.03 -4.89
C HIS A 34 -3.43 0.62 -5.42
N TRP A 35 -4.43 -0.23 -5.19
CA TRP A 35 -4.48 -1.60 -5.70
C TRP A 35 -5.72 -1.80 -6.57
N ASP A 36 -5.57 -2.51 -7.68
CA ASP A 36 -6.64 -2.76 -8.65
C ASP A 36 -7.59 -3.90 -8.22
N GLY A 37 -7.35 -4.54 -7.08
CA GLY A 37 -8.16 -5.65 -6.57
C GLY A 37 -7.91 -6.98 -7.27
N THR A 38 -6.88 -7.08 -8.12
CA THR A 38 -6.60 -8.31 -8.87
C THR A 38 -5.59 -9.20 -8.14
N ALA A 39 -5.90 -10.50 -8.08
CA ALA A 39 -5.03 -11.51 -7.47
C ALA A 39 -3.68 -11.64 -8.20
N ASP A 40 -3.65 -11.39 -9.52
CA ASP A 40 -2.40 -11.39 -10.29
C ASP A 40 -1.43 -10.31 -9.80
N THR A 41 -1.94 -9.10 -9.57
CA THR A 41 -1.12 -7.98 -9.07
C THR A 41 -0.66 -8.25 -7.64
N GLU A 42 -1.52 -8.82 -6.79
CA GLU A 42 -1.13 -9.22 -5.43
C GLU A 42 -0.02 -10.30 -5.46
N ALA A 43 -0.17 -11.33 -6.29
CA ALA A 43 0.81 -12.40 -6.42
C ALA A 43 2.19 -11.85 -6.85
N LYS A 44 2.21 -10.96 -7.85
CA LYS A 44 3.45 -10.33 -8.33
C LYS A 44 4.11 -9.46 -7.28
N ILE A 45 3.34 -8.60 -6.60
CA ILE A 45 3.85 -7.76 -5.50
C ILE A 45 4.44 -8.66 -4.40
N LYS A 46 3.77 -9.76 -4.06
CA LYS A 46 4.25 -10.73 -3.07
C LYS A 46 5.50 -11.47 -3.52
N GLU A 47 5.61 -11.87 -4.78
CA GLU A 47 6.81 -12.51 -5.32
C GLU A 47 8.00 -11.55 -5.35
N GLU A 48 7.79 -10.32 -5.78
CA GLU A 48 8.85 -9.32 -5.95
C GLU A 48 9.30 -8.68 -4.63
N THR A 49 8.37 -8.47 -3.69
CA THR A 49 8.64 -7.68 -2.48
C THR A 49 8.37 -8.40 -1.16
N LYS A 50 7.75 -9.59 -1.21
CA LYS A 50 7.27 -10.36 -0.05
C LYS A 50 6.25 -9.63 0.83
N ALA A 51 5.79 -8.44 0.43
CA ALA A 51 4.66 -7.80 1.09
C ALA A 51 3.37 -8.58 0.85
N THR A 52 2.51 -8.53 1.86
CA THR A 52 1.16 -9.06 1.81
C THR A 52 0.19 -7.94 2.15
N ILE A 53 -0.90 -7.85 1.39
CA ILE A 53 -2.01 -6.94 1.67
C ILE A 53 -2.61 -7.32 3.03
N ARG A 54 -2.76 -6.35 3.95
CA ARG A 54 -3.23 -6.63 5.32
C ARG A 54 -4.60 -6.07 5.65
N LEU A 55 -4.88 -4.83 5.27
CA LEU A 55 -6.10 -4.15 5.65
C LEU A 55 -6.44 -3.06 4.64
N ILE A 56 -7.69 -3.05 4.18
CA ILE A 56 -8.27 -1.90 3.49
C ILE A 56 -8.82 -0.97 4.59
N PRO A 57 -8.38 0.30 4.68
CA PRO A 57 -8.87 1.23 5.70
C PRO A 57 -10.38 1.45 5.54
N GLU A 58 -11.19 0.89 6.44
CA GLU A 58 -12.63 1.21 6.50
C GLU A 58 -12.81 2.61 7.07
N GLY A 59 -13.09 3.59 6.21
CA GLY A 59 -13.49 4.95 6.62
C GLY A 59 -12.66 6.11 6.06
N GLU A 60 -11.57 5.83 5.33
CA GLU A 60 -10.89 6.88 4.57
C GLU A 60 -11.59 7.09 3.22
N ASP A 61 -12.01 8.33 3.00
CA ASP A 61 -12.61 8.86 1.77
C ASP A 61 -12.07 8.12 0.53
N PRO A 62 -12.86 7.24 -0.13
CA PRO A 62 -12.38 6.38 -1.19
C PRO A 62 -12.02 7.25 -2.39
N ARG A 63 -10.76 7.67 -2.43
CA ARG A 63 -10.20 8.44 -3.53
C ARG A 63 -9.89 7.46 -4.65
N PRO A 64 -10.57 7.56 -5.80
CA PRO A 64 -10.20 6.76 -6.94
C PRO A 64 -8.82 7.17 -7.41
N GLY A 65 -7.97 6.19 -7.68
CA GLY A 65 -6.61 6.37 -8.14
C GLY A 65 -6.24 5.36 -9.20
N LYS A 66 -4.94 5.19 -9.42
CA LYS A 66 -4.40 4.18 -10.34
C LYS A 66 -3.51 3.24 -9.56
N CYS A 67 -3.64 1.96 -9.83
CA CYS A 67 -2.84 0.94 -9.20
C CYS A 67 -1.35 1.19 -9.49
N MET A 68 -0.53 1.16 -8.43
CA MET A 68 0.91 1.45 -8.53
C MET A 68 1.64 0.46 -9.45
N TYR A 69 1.12 -0.76 -9.61
CA TYR A 69 1.75 -1.82 -10.40
C TYR A 69 1.12 -1.96 -11.79
N SER A 70 -0.20 -2.13 -11.86
CA SER A 70 -0.89 -2.41 -13.12
C SER A 70 -1.33 -1.15 -13.89
N GLY A 71 -1.31 0.03 -13.25
CA GLY A 71 -1.82 1.28 -13.81
C GLY A 71 -3.35 1.32 -14.00
N LYS A 72 -4.06 0.23 -13.65
CA LYS A 72 -5.52 0.12 -13.74
C LYS A 72 -6.20 1.03 -12.71
N PRO A 73 -7.47 1.44 -12.94
CA PRO A 73 -8.21 2.20 -11.96
C PRO A 73 -8.36 1.40 -10.66
N SER A 74 -8.14 2.09 -9.54
CA SER A 74 -8.28 1.56 -8.18
C SER A 74 -9.34 2.38 -7.45
N PRO A 75 -10.33 1.74 -6.79
CA PRO A 75 -11.39 2.46 -6.10
C PRO A 75 -10.91 3.16 -4.82
N GLN A 76 -9.87 2.64 -4.16
CA GLN A 76 -9.34 3.16 -2.89
C GLN A 76 -7.93 2.64 -2.59
N ARG A 77 -7.24 3.24 -1.62
CA ARG A 77 -5.92 2.78 -1.15
C ARG A 77 -6.05 1.57 -0.22
N VAL A 78 -5.02 0.74 -0.22
CA VAL A 78 -4.89 -0.53 0.52
C VAL A 78 -3.48 -0.63 1.10
#